data_AF-A0A2V8IW57-F1
#
_entry.id   AF-A0A2V8IW57-F1
#
_cell.length_a   1.000
_cell.length_b   1.000
_cell.length_c   1.000
_cell.angle_alpha   90.00
_cell.angle_beta   90.00
_cell.angle_gamma   90.00
#
_symmetry.space_group_name_H-M   'P 1'
#
loop_
_entity.id
_entity.type
_entity.pdbx_description
1 polymer ?
#
loop_
_entity_poly.entity_id
_entity_poly.type
_entity_poly.pdbx_seq_one_letter_code
_entity_poly.pdbx_strand_id
1 'polypeptide(L)'
;MSRYDFLVETYRTERLKTLGVWLQIPAARLDWRPEARARSPLEHMVHQCMSEDTWMRTMLGITSDRRALRPWRIATRFEHYAACSADRLAALERQNDAWFEEQTQFFDVRRTRAWVLTRRITHTAHHRGQLPPYIRLWGLPLYSTYGPTADTGGLPKHGARVVYRNVSGDDLPREQVDVPGPPLPGPGEQPVTERPRIPPG
;
A
#
# COMPACT_ATOMS: atom_id res chain seq x y z
N MET A 1 21.77 -11.36 11.78
CA MET A 1 20.39 -10.87 11.58
C MET A 1 20.13 -9.80 12.61
N SER A 2 19.63 -8.65 12.19
CA SER A 2 19.20 -7.57 13.07
C SER A 2 17.90 -7.98 13.78
N ARG A 3 17.70 -7.52 15.02
CA ARG A 3 16.41 -7.69 15.73
C ARG A 3 15.25 -7.00 15.00
N TYR A 4 15.56 -6.05 14.12
CA TYR A 4 14.60 -5.23 13.39
C TYR A 4 14.50 -5.57 11.90
N ASP A 5 15.14 -6.64 11.44
CA ASP A 5 15.04 -7.12 10.05
C ASP A 5 13.56 -7.25 9.63
N PHE A 6 12.68 -7.68 10.54
CA PHE A 6 11.24 -7.79 10.27
C PHE A 6 10.58 -6.46 9.88
N LEU A 7 11.04 -5.31 10.39
CA LEU A 7 10.50 -4.00 10.00
C LEU A 7 10.94 -3.61 8.60
N VAL A 8 12.17 -3.94 8.22
CA VAL A 8 12.70 -3.73 6.86
C VAL A 8 11.96 -4.61 5.86
N GLU A 9 11.79 -5.90 6.17
CA GLU A 9 11.00 -6.84 5.37
C GLU A 9 9.53 -6.41 5.27
N THR A 10 8.96 -5.91 6.37
CA THR A 10 7.60 -5.38 6.35
C THR A 10 7.52 -4.18 5.41
N TYR A 11 8.38 -3.17 5.55
CA TYR A 11 8.41 -2.02 4.64
C TYR A 11 8.61 -2.44 3.18
N ARG A 12 9.50 -3.42 2.94
CA ARG A 12 9.75 -4.00 1.61
C ARG A 12 8.46 -4.51 0.99
N THR A 13 7.65 -5.30 1.69
CA THR A 13 6.42 -5.85 1.10
C THR A 13 5.26 -4.83 1.09
N GLU A 14 5.18 -3.94 2.07
CA GLU A 14 4.09 -2.94 2.19
C GLU A 14 4.12 -1.88 1.09
N ARG A 15 5.32 -1.49 0.61
CA ARG A 15 5.44 -0.59 -0.55
C ARG A 15 4.85 -1.22 -1.82
N LEU A 16 5.07 -2.52 -2.01
CA LEU A 16 4.57 -3.27 -3.17
C LEU A 16 3.05 -3.48 -3.09
N LYS A 17 2.51 -3.77 -1.91
CA LYS A 17 1.05 -3.84 -1.69
C LYS A 17 0.36 -2.51 -1.99
N THR A 18 1.00 -1.39 -1.65
CA THR A 18 0.50 -0.04 -1.95
C THR A 18 0.41 0.20 -3.45
N LEU A 19 1.50 -0.07 -4.17
CA LEU A 19 1.52 -0.02 -5.64
C LEU A 19 0.49 -0.97 -6.26
N GLY A 20 0.38 -2.19 -5.74
CA GLY A 20 -0.58 -3.19 -6.21
C GLY A 20 -2.03 -2.76 -6.08
N VAL A 21 -2.39 -2.00 -5.03
CA VAL A 21 -3.72 -1.39 -4.92
C VAL A 21 -3.89 -0.24 -5.92
N TRP A 22 -2.88 0.61 -6.08
CA TRP A 22 -2.99 1.74 -7.01
C TRP A 22 -3.15 1.28 -8.47
N LEU A 23 -2.49 0.18 -8.87
CA LEU A 23 -2.62 -0.40 -10.22
C LEU A 23 -4.02 -0.95 -10.54
N GLN A 24 -4.91 -1.05 -9.56
CA GLN A 24 -6.29 -1.50 -9.75
C GLN A 24 -7.26 -0.32 -9.99
N ILE A 25 -6.78 0.92 -9.92
CA ILE A 25 -7.61 2.12 -9.98
C ILE A 25 -7.53 2.70 -11.40
N PRO A 26 -8.61 2.69 -12.19
CA PRO A 26 -8.59 3.24 -13.54
C PRO A 26 -8.26 4.73 -13.56
N ALA A 27 -7.61 5.20 -14.62
CA ALA A 27 -7.25 6.61 -14.77
C ALA A 27 -8.46 7.55 -14.70
N ALA A 28 -9.60 7.11 -15.24
CA ALA A 28 -10.86 7.88 -15.21
C ALA A 28 -11.48 8.03 -13.81
N ARG A 29 -10.96 7.33 -12.79
CA ARG A 29 -11.50 7.35 -11.42
C ARG A 29 -10.65 8.11 -10.42
N LEU A 30 -9.55 8.73 -10.85
CA LEU A 30 -8.57 9.31 -9.94
C LEU A 30 -9.06 10.51 -9.15
N ASP A 31 -10.00 11.27 -9.71
CA ASP A 31 -10.61 12.43 -9.06
C ASP A 31 -11.97 12.11 -8.42
N TRP A 32 -12.44 10.87 -8.55
CA TRP A 32 -13.72 10.44 -7.97
C TRP A 32 -13.67 10.44 -6.46
N ARG A 33 -14.77 10.85 -5.83
CA ARG A 33 -14.97 10.79 -4.38
C ARG A 33 -16.26 10.03 -4.05
N PRO A 34 -16.24 9.16 -3.02
CA PRO A 34 -17.48 8.55 -2.51
C PRO A 34 -18.34 9.56 -1.75
N GLU A 35 -17.72 10.60 -1.17
CA GLU A 35 -18.35 11.63 -0.35
C GLU A 35 -17.44 12.87 -0.37
N ALA A 36 -18.00 14.08 -0.17
CA ALA A 36 -17.27 15.34 -0.29
C ALA A 36 -16.09 15.47 0.69
N ARG A 37 -16.17 14.87 1.89
CA ARG A 37 -15.07 14.90 2.89
C ARG A 37 -14.02 13.80 2.67
N ALA A 38 -14.33 12.81 1.83
CA ALA A 38 -13.39 11.74 1.53
C ALA A 38 -12.34 12.22 0.51
N ARG A 39 -11.13 11.68 0.63
CA ARG A 39 -10.09 11.90 -0.39
C ARG A 39 -10.42 11.12 -1.66
N SER A 40 -10.10 11.70 -2.80
CA SER A 40 -10.05 10.96 -4.06
C SER A 40 -8.88 9.96 -4.06
N PRO A 41 -8.87 8.96 -4.95
CA PRO A 41 -7.69 8.11 -5.13
C PRO A 41 -6.40 8.90 -5.36
N LEU A 42 -6.44 9.94 -6.19
CA LEU A 42 -5.27 10.78 -6.44
C LEU A 42 -4.77 11.45 -5.16
N GLU A 43 -5.68 11.98 -4.34
CA GLU A 43 -5.33 12.62 -3.07
C GLU A 43 -4.73 11.63 -2.07
N HIS A 44 -5.21 10.38 -2.04
CA HIS A 44 -4.58 9.32 -1.24
C HIS A 44 -3.14 9.04 -1.70
N MET A 45 -2.90 8.98 -3.01
CA MET A 45 -1.57 8.73 -3.57
C MET A 45 -0.61 9.90 -3.29
N VAL A 46 -1.07 11.13 -3.51
CA VAL A 46 -0.33 12.36 -3.18
C VAL A 46 0.02 12.41 -1.70
N HIS A 47 -0.97 12.15 -0.83
CA HIS A 47 -0.76 12.10 0.62
C HIS A 47 0.25 11.02 1.00
N GLN A 48 0.16 9.84 0.41
CA GLN A 48 1.12 8.76 0.66
C GLN A 48 2.55 9.19 0.31
N CYS A 49 2.77 9.74 -0.89
CA CYS A 49 4.09 10.20 -1.31
C CYS A 49 4.67 11.28 -0.38
N MET A 50 3.88 12.32 -0.10
CA MET A 50 4.32 13.48 0.68
C MET A 50 4.50 13.17 2.17
N SER A 51 3.53 12.47 2.75
CA SER A 51 3.54 12.11 4.17
C SER A 51 4.65 11.11 4.47
N GLU A 52 4.85 10.11 3.59
CA GLU A 52 5.93 9.14 3.78
C GLU A 52 7.29 9.82 3.67
N ASP A 53 7.51 10.65 2.66
CA ASP A 53 8.74 11.41 2.52
C ASP A 53 9.06 12.25 3.75
N THR A 54 8.06 12.99 4.23
CA THR A 54 8.21 13.87 5.38
C THR A 54 8.62 13.09 6.63
N TRP A 55 7.94 11.97 6.92
CA TRP A 55 8.26 11.15 8.10
C TRP A 55 9.63 10.50 7.97
N MET A 56 9.96 9.95 6.80
CA MET A 56 11.27 9.33 6.56
C MET A 56 12.39 10.34 6.78
N ARG A 57 12.29 11.53 6.20
CA ARG A 57 13.33 12.56 6.32
C ARG A 57 13.41 13.17 7.72
N THR A 58 12.28 13.61 8.27
CA THR A 58 12.28 14.46 9.47
C THR A 58 12.26 13.70 10.79
N MET A 59 11.66 12.50 10.81
CA MET A 59 11.53 11.70 12.03
C MET A 59 12.50 10.52 12.01
N LEU A 60 12.76 9.91 10.85
CA LEU A 60 13.65 8.76 10.77
C LEU A 60 15.07 9.12 10.31
N GLY A 61 15.30 10.29 9.72
CA GLY A 61 16.61 10.65 9.17
C GLY A 61 16.98 9.86 7.91
N ILE A 62 15.99 9.29 7.22
CA ILE A 62 16.13 8.57 5.96
C ILE A 62 15.81 9.54 4.80
N THR A 63 16.81 9.88 4.01
CA THR A 63 16.70 10.80 2.87
C THR A 63 16.81 10.07 1.53
N SER A 64 16.16 10.61 0.50
CA SER A 64 16.35 10.27 -0.92
C SER A 64 16.59 11.57 -1.69
N ASP A 65 17.42 11.52 -2.72
CA ASP A 65 17.66 12.66 -3.61
C ASP A 65 16.45 12.96 -4.51
N ARG A 66 15.49 12.03 -4.56
CA ARG A 66 14.24 12.22 -5.30
C ARG A 66 13.25 13.00 -4.45
N ARG A 67 12.69 14.06 -5.04
CA ARG A 67 11.54 14.76 -4.45
C ARG A 67 10.36 13.79 -4.29
N ALA A 68 9.61 13.92 -3.19
CA ALA A 68 8.42 13.10 -2.91
C ALA A 68 7.42 13.06 -4.08
N LEU A 69 7.24 14.21 -4.75
CA LEU A 69 6.41 14.37 -5.93
C LEU A 69 7.20 15.10 -7.02
N ARG A 70 6.98 14.71 -8.27
CA ARG A 70 7.39 15.53 -9.42
C ARG A 70 6.31 16.58 -9.72
N PRO A 71 6.67 17.84 -9.97
CA PRO A 71 5.73 18.82 -10.48
C PRO A 71 5.30 18.37 -11.88
N TRP A 72 3.99 18.26 -12.11
CA TRP A 72 3.36 18.00 -13.42
C TRP A 72 3.58 16.60 -14.00
N ARG A 73 2.85 15.62 -13.46
CA ARG A 73 2.03 14.64 -14.23
C ARG A 73 1.57 13.52 -13.29
N ILE A 74 0.25 13.45 -13.09
CA ILE A 74 -0.45 12.32 -12.46
C ILE A 74 -0.01 10.98 -13.06
N ALA A 75 0.34 11.01 -14.35
CA ALA A 75 0.78 9.86 -15.12
C ALA A 75 1.97 9.12 -14.48
N THR A 76 3.07 9.81 -14.16
CA THR A 76 4.34 9.14 -13.71
C THR A 76 4.44 8.76 -12.24
N ARG A 77 3.32 8.72 -11.52
CA ARG A 77 3.33 8.57 -10.05
C ARG A 77 3.72 7.17 -9.56
N PHE A 78 3.47 6.11 -10.33
CA PHE A 78 3.71 4.73 -9.92
C PHE A 78 5.19 4.41 -9.82
N GLU A 79 5.88 4.53 -10.96
CA GLU A 79 7.32 4.34 -11.05
C GLU A 79 8.06 5.30 -10.12
N HIS A 80 7.60 6.56 -10.02
CA HIS A 80 8.23 7.54 -9.15
C HIS A 80 8.11 7.16 -7.67
N TYR A 81 6.91 6.75 -7.22
CA TYR A 81 6.73 6.23 -5.86
C TYR A 81 7.55 4.95 -5.64
N ALA A 82 7.59 4.05 -6.62
CA ALA A 82 8.37 2.83 -6.54
C ALA A 82 9.87 3.13 -6.37
N ALA A 83 10.42 4.07 -7.14
CA ALA A 83 11.80 4.51 -7.03
C ALA A 83 12.08 5.19 -5.68
N CYS A 84 11.25 6.15 -5.25
CA CYS A 84 11.40 6.80 -3.95
C CYS A 84 11.33 5.80 -2.78
N SER A 85 10.39 4.85 -2.84
CA SER A 85 10.24 3.84 -1.79
C SER A 85 11.37 2.80 -1.82
N ALA A 86 11.95 2.51 -2.98
CA ALA A 86 13.15 1.67 -3.11
C ALA A 86 14.40 2.35 -2.54
N ASP A 87 14.63 3.64 -2.81
CA ASP A 87 15.75 4.40 -2.22
C ASP A 87 15.68 4.38 -0.68
N ARG A 88 14.46 4.58 -0.15
CA ARG A 88 14.17 4.51 1.29
C ARG A 88 14.42 3.11 1.86
N LEU A 89 14.02 2.06 1.13
CA LEU A 89 14.30 0.67 1.55
C LEU A 89 15.81 0.42 1.62
N ALA A 90 16.56 0.79 0.57
CA ALA A 90 18.01 0.62 0.55
C ALA A 90 18.68 1.37 1.71
N ALA A 91 18.15 2.54 2.09
CA ALA A 91 18.64 3.29 3.25
C ALA A 91 18.30 2.62 4.58
N LEU A 92 17.12 2.01 4.73
CA LEU A 92 16.74 1.23 5.90
C LEU A 92 17.60 -0.02 6.06
N GLU A 93 17.92 -0.72 4.97
CA GLU A 93 18.77 -1.93 4.96
C GLU A 93 20.21 -1.68 5.47
N ARG A 94 20.67 -0.42 5.46
CA ARG A 94 21.99 -0.04 5.98
C ARG A 94 21.99 0.28 7.47
N GLN A 95 20.83 0.35 8.12
CA GLN A 95 20.74 0.71 9.53
C GLN A 95 20.99 -0.50 10.42
N ASN A 96 21.57 -0.26 11.60
CA ASN A 96 21.83 -1.27 12.62
C ASN A 96 20.82 -1.17 13.77
N ASP A 97 20.85 -2.14 14.68
CA ASP A 97 19.96 -2.19 15.85
C ASP A 97 19.99 -0.89 16.67
N ALA A 98 21.18 -0.29 16.88
CA ALA A 98 21.32 0.93 17.65
C ALA A 98 20.55 2.10 17.01
N TRP A 99 20.54 2.21 15.68
CA TRP A 99 19.75 3.22 14.97
C TRP A 99 18.25 3.04 15.21
N PHE A 100 17.76 1.79 15.22
CA PHE A 100 16.35 1.48 15.45
C PHE A 100 15.91 1.78 16.89
N GLU A 101 16.81 1.60 17.86
CA GLU A 101 16.59 1.84 19.29
C GLU A 101 16.73 3.32 19.68
N GLU A 102 17.40 4.13 18.86
CA GLU A 102 17.58 5.56 19.12
C GLU A 102 16.25 6.31 19.18
N GLN A 103 16.17 7.26 20.12
CA GLN A 103 15.01 8.13 20.31
C GLN A 103 15.00 9.30 19.32
N THR A 104 13.93 9.44 18.55
CA THR A 104 13.68 10.56 17.65
C THR A 104 12.46 11.37 18.08
N GLN A 105 12.30 12.57 17.53
CA GLN A 105 11.10 13.38 17.71
C GLN A 105 9.95 12.82 16.84
N PHE A 106 8.81 12.56 17.47
CA PHE A 106 7.56 12.20 16.83
C PHE A 106 6.47 13.16 17.28
N PHE A 107 6.25 14.22 16.50
CA PHE A 107 5.36 15.33 16.87
C PHE A 107 5.73 15.91 18.24
N ASP A 108 4.91 15.74 19.28
CA ASP A 108 5.15 16.29 20.61
C ASP A 108 5.82 15.29 21.58
N VAL A 109 6.13 14.07 21.11
CA VAL A 109 6.70 13.02 21.96
C VAL A 109 8.00 12.47 21.39
N ARG A 110 8.87 11.93 22.26
CA ARG A 110 10.04 11.16 21.85
C ARG A 110 9.74 9.66 21.83
N ARG A 111 10.11 8.98 20.75
CA ARG A 111 9.92 7.54 20.57
C ARG A 111 11.11 6.94 19.82
N THR A 112 11.30 5.63 19.95
CA THR A 112 12.33 4.92 19.18
C THR A 112 12.04 4.99 17.69
N ARG A 113 13.08 4.99 16.83
CA ARG A 113 12.89 4.92 15.37
C ARG A 113 12.11 3.68 14.95
N ALA A 114 12.31 2.54 15.61
CA ALA A 114 11.52 1.32 15.38
C ALA A 114 10.01 1.55 15.59
N TRP A 115 9.65 2.27 16.67
CA TRP A 115 8.26 2.60 16.95
C TRP A 115 7.68 3.55 15.89
N VAL A 116 8.45 4.57 15.48
CA VAL A 116 8.03 5.53 14.45
C VAL A 116 7.87 4.84 13.09
N LEU A 117 8.78 3.94 12.71
CA LEU A 117 8.67 3.17 11.46
C LEU A 117 7.44 2.26 11.47
N THR A 118 7.13 1.62 12.59
CA THR A 118 5.89 0.83 12.76
C THR A 118 4.65 1.70 12.53
N ARG A 119 4.61 2.91 13.09
CA ARG A 119 3.53 3.89 12.84
C ARG A 119 3.47 4.33 11.39
N ARG A 120 4.62 4.54 10.73
CA ARG A 120 4.68 4.91 9.32
C ARG A 120 4.09 3.82 8.43
N ILE A 121 4.45 2.56 8.69
CA ILE A 121 3.92 1.40 7.97
C ILE A 121 2.41 1.28 8.19
N THR A 122 1.94 1.40 9.43
CA THR A 122 0.50 1.31 9.74
C THR A 122 -0.31 2.47 9.17
N HIS A 123 0.25 3.68 9.10
CA HIS A 123 -0.37 4.82 8.42
C HIS A 123 -0.46 4.61 6.89
N THR A 124 0.58 4.02 6.28
CA THR A 124 0.53 3.58 4.87
C THR A 124 -0.58 2.54 4.66
N ALA A 125 -0.66 1.52 5.53
CA ALA A 125 -1.69 0.48 5.45
C ALA A 125 -3.11 1.05 5.65
N HIS A 126 -3.28 2.01 6.56
CA HIS A 126 -4.56 2.70 6.79
C HIS A 126 -5.06 3.40 5.53
N HIS A 127 -4.24 4.24 4.89
CA HIS A 127 -4.65 4.96 3.69
C HIS A 127 -4.78 4.06 2.47
N ARG A 128 -3.93 3.03 2.33
CA ARG A 128 -4.13 1.98 1.32
C ARG A 128 -5.49 1.30 1.53
N GLY A 129 -5.85 0.96 2.77
CA GLY A 129 -7.10 0.28 3.09
C GLY A 129 -8.37 1.05 2.77
N GLN A 130 -8.28 2.37 2.54
CA GLN A 130 -9.41 3.20 2.13
C GLN A 130 -9.74 3.08 0.63
N LEU A 131 -8.83 2.57 -0.19
CA LEU A 131 -8.99 2.46 -1.65
C LEU A 131 -9.73 1.18 -2.13
N PRO A 132 -9.52 -0.02 -1.56
CA PRO A 132 -10.26 -1.22 -1.95
C PRO A 132 -11.79 -1.08 -1.89
N PRO A 133 -12.40 -0.40 -0.90
CA PRO A 133 -13.82 -0.10 -0.94
C PRO A 133 -14.24 0.71 -2.18
N TYR A 134 -13.40 1.62 -2.70
CA TYR A 134 -13.74 2.40 -3.89
C TYR A 134 -13.79 1.51 -5.13
N ILE A 135 -12.81 0.61 -5.26
CA ILE A 135 -12.78 -0.41 -6.33
C ILE A 135 -14.05 -1.26 -6.30
N ARG A 136 -14.50 -1.66 -5.10
CA ARG A 136 -15.77 -2.40 -4.91
C ARG A 136 -17.00 -1.58 -5.29
N LEU A 137 -17.04 -0.29 -4.93
CA LEU A 137 -18.16 0.60 -5.29
C LEU A 137 -18.28 0.81 -6.80
N TRP A 138 -17.19 0.69 -7.54
CA TRP A 138 -17.20 0.73 -9.01
C TRP A 138 -17.53 -0.63 -9.66
N GLY A 139 -17.75 -1.68 -8.86
CA GLY A 139 -18.00 -3.03 -9.37
C GLY A 139 -16.79 -3.65 -10.07
N LEU A 140 -15.58 -3.17 -9.78
CA LEU A 140 -14.36 -3.68 -10.41
C LEU A 140 -13.79 -4.89 -9.64
N PRO A 141 -13.09 -5.81 -10.33
CA PRO A 141 -12.40 -6.93 -9.68
C PRO A 141 -11.32 -6.43 -8.71
N LEU A 142 -11.23 -7.06 -7.54
CA LEU A 142 -10.26 -6.70 -6.50
C LEU A 142 -9.24 -7.83 -6.27
N TYR A 143 -7.98 -7.54 -6.52
CA TYR A 143 -6.84 -8.41 -6.21
C TYR A 143 -6.54 -8.41 -4.71
N SER A 144 -5.79 -9.42 -4.27
CA SER A 144 -5.35 -9.57 -2.88
C SER A 144 -4.43 -8.44 -2.41
N THR A 145 -4.42 -8.20 -1.10
CA THR A 145 -3.45 -7.30 -0.43
C THR A 145 -2.71 -8.02 0.70
N TYR A 146 -3.44 -8.75 1.55
CA TYR A 146 -2.87 -9.66 2.55
C TYR A 146 -3.47 -11.06 2.43
N GLY A 147 -4.79 -11.12 2.25
CA GLY A 147 -5.53 -12.34 2.04
C GLY A 147 -6.28 -12.34 0.71
N PRO A 148 -6.94 -13.47 0.40
CA PRO A 148 -7.84 -13.55 -0.73
C PRO A 148 -9.01 -12.57 -0.57
N THR A 149 -9.63 -12.24 -1.69
CA THR A 149 -10.85 -11.43 -1.78
C THR A 149 -11.96 -12.31 -2.37
N ALA A 150 -13.18 -11.76 -2.47
CA ALA A 150 -14.23 -12.41 -3.25
C ALA A 150 -13.72 -12.76 -4.66
N ASP A 151 -13.03 -11.87 -5.37
CA ASP A 151 -12.60 -12.14 -6.75
C ASP A 151 -11.43 -13.13 -6.87
N THR A 152 -10.79 -13.49 -5.75
CA THR A 152 -9.68 -14.47 -5.73
C THR A 152 -10.10 -15.84 -5.16
N GLY A 153 -11.39 -16.16 -5.20
CA GLY A 153 -11.95 -17.44 -4.75
C GLY A 153 -12.63 -17.38 -3.39
N GLY A 154 -12.82 -16.20 -2.80
CA GLY A 154 -13.50 -16.02 -1.53
C GLY A 154 -12.62 -16.29 -0.31
N LEU A 155 -13.08 -17.13 0.60
CA LEU A 155 -12.45 -17.32 1.91
C LEU A 155 -11.29 -18.33 1.87
N PRO A 156 -10.20 -18.13 2.65
CA PRO A 156 -9.09 -19.07 2.72
C PRO A 156 -9.52 -20.50 3.09
N LYS A 157 -10.53 -20.66 3.94
CA LYS A 157 -11.08 -21.98 4.36
C LYS A 157 -11.66 -22.80 3.20
N HIS A 158 -11.94 -22.16 2.07
CA HIS A 158 -12.45 -22.79 0.85
C HIS A 158 -11.36 -22.98 -0.23
N GLY A 159 -10.08 -22.81 0.13
CA GLY A 159 -8.96 -22.96 -0.80
C GLY A 159 -8.70 -21.72 -1.67
N ALA A 160 -9.32 -20.58 -1.35
CA ALA A 160 -9.06 -19.32 -2.04
C ALA A 160 -7.58 -18.94 -1.97
N ARG A 161 -7.02 -18.53 -3.11
CA ARG A 161 -5.60 -18.18 -3.21
C ARG A 161 -5.40 -16.68 -3.15
N VAL A 162 -4.23 -16.29 -2.68
CA VAL A 162 -3.76 -14.91 -2.76
C VAL A 162 -3.31 -14.65 -4.21
N VAL A 163 -3.95 -13.69 -4.88
CA VAL A 163 -3.60 -13.28 -6.24
C VAL A 163 -3.30 -11.79 -6.22
N TYR A 164 -2.03 -11.42 -6.39
CA TYR A 164 -1.59 -10.03 -6.42
C TYR A 164 -1.61 -9.46 -7.83
N ARG A 165 -1.64 -8.13 -7.92
CA ARG A 165 -1.21 -7.44 -9.15
C ARG A 165 0.28 -7.68 -9.35
N ASN A 166 0.70 -7.78 -10.61
CA ASN A 166 2.11 -7.83 -10.96
C ASN A 166 2.75 -6.48 -10.65
N VAL A 167 3.53 -6.43 -9.57
CA VAL A 167 4.28 -5.26 -9.12
C VAL A 167 5.74 -5.71 -9.04
N SER A 168 6.45 -5.62 -10.15
CA SER A 168 7.91 -5.75 -10.19
C SER A 168 8.48 -4.40 -10.65
N GLY A 169 9.65 -4.01 -10.14
CA GLY A 169 10.23 -2.68 -10.40
C GLY A 169 10.42 -2.36 -11.89
N ASP A 170 10.59 -3.38 -12.72
CA ASP A 170 10.81 -3.26 -14.16
C ASP A 170 9.50 -3.30 -14.98
N ASP A 171 8.40 -3.78 -14.37
CA ASP A 171 7.10 -3.98 -15.04
C ASP A 171 6.04 -2.91 -14.67
N LEU A 172 6.40 -1.90 -13.88
CA LEU A 172 5.47 -0.84 -13.51
C LEU A 172 5.24 0.11 -14.69
N PRO A 173 3.97 0.42 -15.03
CA PRO A 173 3.71 1.35 -16.11
C PRO A 173 4.07 2.78 -15.73
N ARG A 174 4.65 3.51 -16.69
CA ARG A 174 4.92 4.95 -16.62
C ARG A 174 3.69 5.79 -16.37
N GLU A 175 2.51 5.31 -16.78
CA GLU A 175 1.26 6.04 -16.66
C GLU A 175 0.16 5.14 -16.10
N GLN A 176 -0.91 5.72 -15.54
CA GLN A 176 -2.09 4.92 -15.20
C GLN A 176 -2.72 4.43 -16.51
N VAL A 177 -2.46 3.18 -16.83
CA VAL A 177 -3.10 2.44 -17.91
C VAL A 177 -3.84 1.26 -17.32
N ASP A 178 -4.93 0.86 -17.96
CA ASP A 178 -5.68 -0.34 -17.59
C ASP A 178 -4.88 -1.57 -18.05
N VAL A 179 -3.84 -1.93 -17.28
CA VAL A 179 -3.02 -3.11 -17.57
C VAL A 179 -3.77 -4.37 -17.11
N PRO A 180 -3.96 -5.38 -17.98
CA PRO A 180 -4.51 -6.66 -17.57
C PRO A 180 -3.64 -7.28 -16.47
N GLY A 181 -4.25 -7.71 -15.37
CA GLY A 181 -3.55 -8.45 -14.32
C GLY A 181 -3.69 -9.96 -14.53
N PRO A 182 -3.13 -10.77 -13.62
CA PRO A 182 -3.39 -12.20 -13.60
C PRO A 182 -4.90 -12.49 -13.59
N PRO A 183 -5.37 -13.57 -14.25
CA PRO A 183 -6.78 -13.93 -14.26
C PRO A 183 -7.26 -14.17 -12.83
N LEU A 184 -8.47 -13.70 -12.55
CA LEU A 184 -9.13 -13.83 -11.26
C LEU A 184 -10.19 -14.95 -11.34
N PRO A 185 -10.18 -15.92 -10.42
CA PRO A 185 -11.15 -17.03 -10.43
C PRO A 185 -12.58 -16.59 -10.09
N GLY A 186 -12.79 -15.38 -9.58
CA GLY A 186 -14.10 -14.87 -9.18
C GLY A 186 -14.53 -15.35 -7.78
N PRO A 187 -15.79 -15.06 -7.38
CA PRO A 187 -16.34 -15.33 -6.04
C PRO A 187 -16.40 -16.80 -5.62
N GLY A 188 -16.32 -17.75 -6.57
CA GLY A 188 -16.61 -19.16 -6.32
C GLY A 188 -18.08 -19.40 -5.93
N GLU A 189 -18.41 -20.63 -5.54
CA GLU A 189 -19.78 -21.02 -5.17
C GLU A 189 -20.08 -20.88 -3.67
N GLN A 190 -19.05 -20.65 -2.85
CA GLN A 190 -19.16 -20.60 -1.39
C GLN A 190 -19.44 -19.16 -0.89
N PRO A 191 -20.07 -19.00 0.28
CA PRO A 191 -20.28 -17.68 0.87
C PRO A 191 -18.97 -16.94 1.14
N VAL A 192 -18.96 -15.63 0.85
CA VAL A 192 -17.84 -14.72 1.12
C VAL A 192 -17.80 -14.23 2.58
N THR A 193 -18.37 -15.00 3.51
CA THR A 193 -18.50 -14.62 4.93
C THR A 193 -18.32 -15.81 5.87
N GLU A 194 -17.68 -15.57 7.01
CA GLU A 194 -17.61 -16.50 8.14
C GLU A 194 -18.88 -16.50 8.99
N ARG A 195 -19.85 -15.63 8.70
CA ARG A 195 -21.12 -15.59 9.42
C ARG A 195 -21.82 -16.95 9.32
N PRO A 196 -22.24 -17.55 10.45
CA PRO A 196 -23.03 -18.77 10.44
C PRO A 196 -24.31 -18.59 9.62
N ARG A 197 -24.70 -19.62 8.85
CA ARG A 197 -26.06 -19.68 8.28
C ARG A 197 -27.03 -19.94 9.43
N ILE A 198 -27.93 -18.98 9.68
CA ILE A 198 -29.07 -19.21 10.57
C ILE A 198 -30.08 -20.01 9.74
N PRO A 199 -30.50 -21.22 10.16
CA PRO A 199 -31.56 -21.96 9.47
C PRO A 199 -32.83 -21.09 9.38
N PRO A 200 -33.62 -21.18 8.30
CA PRO A 200 -34.95 -20.59 8.32
C PRO A 200 -35.72 -21.19 9.50
N GLY A 201 -36.26 -20.32 10.36
CA GLY A 201 -37.10 -20.70 11.50
C GLY A 201 -38.49 -21.16 11.07
#